data_AF-A0A443YNH7-F1
#
_entry.id   AF-A0A443YNH7-F1
#
_cell.length_a   1.000
_cell.length_b   1.000
_cell.length_c   1.000
_cell.angle_alpha   90.00
_cell.angle_beta   90.00
_cell.angle_gamma   90.00
#
_symmetry.space_group_name_H-M   'P 1'
#
loop_
_entity.id
_entity.type
_entity.pdbx_description
1 polymer ?
#
loop_
_entity_poly.entity_id
_entity_poly.type
_entity_poly.pdbx_seq_one_letter_code
_entity_poly.pdbx_strand_id
1 'polypeptide(L)'
;MNKIDIQYRSTQDCGTFATGLTWSPLASAGIQARNFTAAIQTLGAGIAPDFYSPDSLAVIVERLCDPEEPLSDTGLLNVAVKYFFSYVHEGAHNDPIPYAELAELYEQFSRHQSMNEPTDNIEIMNRLRMWSSVLRVLADAPRAAHVMRAVIGRADMRQGGGGPFVGVDIGAGTGIMLLALQILARRNGFTDIQTLGYQTDPVSGERTHDLVHSLGAGSVMLADPTKENAYGMVRGRTANYVANEVMAGIQQSLCAENCFNKYRAFFAAVGDSVSNAMFFPEGVIAHSAATHASVILASENGFQPPIEFLGDKFIPQGLILEGKVLPMHKLGRDFYRYLT
;
A
#
# COMPACT_ATOMS: atom_id res chain seq x y z
N MET A 1 37.51 24.73 56.24
CA MET A 1 36.92 25.63 55.23
C MET A 1 37.92 25.79 54.11
N ASN A 2 37.64 25.23 52.94
CA ASN A 2 38.31 25.57 51.68
C ASN A 2 37.28 25.42 50.56
N LYS A 3 36.97 26.55 49.91
CA LYS A 3 36.11 26.65 48.73
C LYS A 3 36.81 25.95 47.56
N ILE A 4 36.09 25.09 46.86
CA ILE A 4 36.52 24.58 45.55
C ILE A 4 35.88 25.48 44.51
N ASP A 5 36.70 26.28 43.83
CA ASP A 5 36.34 27.04 42.63
C ASP A 5 36.22 26.08 41.45
N ILE A 6 35.06 26.10 40.77
CA ILE A 6 34.88 25.41 39.49
C ILE A 6 35.13 26.42 38.38
N GLN A 7 36.24 26.25 37.66
CA GLN A 7 36.55 27.00 36.45
C GLN A 7 35.62 26.58 35.31
N TYR A 8 34.85 27.53 34.78
CA TYR A 8 34.20 27.42 33.48
C TYR A 8 35.27 27.46 32.38
N ARG A 9 35.50 26.33 31.68
CA ARG A 9 36.20 26.33 30.40
C ARG A 9 35.18 26.43 29.27
N SER A 10 35.23 27.55 28.55
CA SER A 10 34.62 27.70 27.24
C SER A 10 35.27 26.73 26.26
N THR A 11 34.45 25.94 25.57
CA THR A 11 34.84 25.23 24.35
C THR A 11 33.90 25.66 23.23
N GLN A 12 34.34 26.65 22.45
CA GLN A 12 34.02 26.70 21.02
C GLN A 12 34.95 25.70 20.34
N ASP A 13 34.41 24.63 19.77
CA ASP A 13 34.25 24.52 18.32
C ASP A 13 34.03 23.08 17.84
N CYS A 14 33.14 23.01 16.84
CA CYS A 14 33.05 22.03 15.77
C CYS A 14 32.56 20.60 16.09
N GLY A 15 31.35 20.31 15.60
CA GLY A 15 30.76 18.98 15.59
C GLY A 15 29.24 19.07 15.51
N THR A 16 28.73 19.61 14.40
CA THR A 16 27.31 19.59 14.04
C THR A 16 26.80 18.15 14.12
N PHE A 17 26.09 17.83 15.19
CA PHE A 17 25.30 16.60 15.28
C PHE A 17 24.29 16.62 14.14
N ALA A 18 24.46 15.69 13.21
CA ALA A 18 23.44 15.34 12.24
C ALA A 18 22.20 14.88 13.03
N THR A 19 21.27 15.80 13.22
CA THR A 19 19.91 15.48 13.60
C THR A 19 19.37 14.55 12.53
N GLY A 20 19.03 13.33 12.93
CA GLY A 20 18.41 12.35 12.04
C GLY A 20 17.17 12.97 11.43
N LEU A 21 17.27 13.37 10.16
CA LEU A 21 16.15 13.76 9.32
C LEU A 21 15.27 12.52 9.18
N THR A 22 14.31 12.38 10.08
CA THR A 22 13.11 11.60 9.81
C THR A 22 12.37 12.36 8.72
N TRP A 23 12.72 12.07 7.47
CA TRP A 23 12.01 12.59 6.31
C TRP A 23 10.53 12.26 6.51
N SER A 24 9.70 13.31 6.55
CA SER A 24 8.26 13.12 6.70
C SER A 24 7.77 12.17 5.60
N PRO A 25 6.94 11.15 5.90
CA PRO A 25 6.31 10.30 4.89
C PRO A 25 5.52 11.11 3.82
N LEU A 26 5.26 12.40 4.08
CA LEU A 26 4.68 13.35 3.14
C LEU A 26 5.70 13.82 2.09
N ALA A 27 6.92 14.14 2.52
CA ALA A 27 7.95 14.70 1.64
C ALA A 27 8.38 13.69 0.58
N SER A 28 8.42 12.41 0.94
CA SER A 28 8.80 11.31 0.07
C SER A 28 7.77 10.90 -0.97
N ALA A 29 6.47 10.90 -0.62
CA ALA A 29 5.44 10.63 -1.62
C ALA A 29 5.32 11.80 -2.62
N GLY A 30 5.52 13.04 -2.14
CA GLY A 30 5.77 14.18 -3.00
C GLY A 30 6.97 13.96 -3.92
N ILE A 31 8.09 13.45 -3.39
CA ILE A 31 9.27 13.09 -4.21
C ILE A 31 8.95 11.99 -5.23
N GLN A 32 8.19 10.94 -4.88
CA GLN A 32 7.86 9.87 -5.84
C GLN A 32 6.90 10.34 -6.93
N ALA A 33 5.87 11.11 -6.57
CA ALA A 33 4.99 11.76 -7.53
C ALA A 33 5.81 12.72 -8.42
N ARG A 34 6.75 13.50 -7.85
CA ARG A 34 7.67 14.34 -8.63
C ARG A 34 8.59 13.53 -9.52
N ASN A 35 9.10 12.38 -9.08
CA ASN A 35 9.96 11.53 -9.90
C ASN A 35 9.18 10.95 -11.09
N PHE A 36 7.94 10.54 -10.86
CA PHE A 36 7.01 10.14 -11.92
C PHE A 36 6.80 11.32 -12.87
N THR A 37 6.37 12.49 -12.39
CA THR A 37 6.16 13.69 -13.23
C THR A 37 7.44 14.16 -13.95
N ALA A 38 8.62 14.08 -13.33
CA ALA A 38 9.88 14.48 -13.94
C ALA A 38 10.27 13.55 -15.09
N ALA A 39 10.08 12.23 -14.92
CA ALA A 39 10.24 11.25 -16.01
C ALA A 39 9.24 11.51 -17.16
N ILE A 40 8.06 12.03 -16.84
CA ILE A 40 7.05 12.41 -17.83
C ILE A 40 7.41 13.71 -18.55
N GLN A 41 7.91 14.71 -17.84
CA GLN A 41 8.33 15.99 -18.43
C GLN A 41 9.48 15.80 -19.44
N THR A 42 10.32 14.77 -19.27
CA THR A 42 11.33 14.39 -20.27
C THR A 42 10.75 13.85 -21.58
N LEU A 43 9.51 13.34 -21.59
CA LEU A 43 8.84 12.78 -22.77
C LEU A 43 8.03 13.83 -23.57
N GLY A 44 8.05 15.09 -23.17
CA GLY A 44 7.27 16.16 -23.78
C GLY A 44 5.79 16.13 -23.34
N ALA A 45 5.24 17.30 -23.01
CA ALA A 45 3.86 17.41 -22.56
C ALA A 45 2.89 16.89 -23.65
N GLY A 46 2.27 15.73 -23.40
CA GLY A 46 1.18 15.19 -24.21
C GLY A 46 1.46 13.89 -24.96
N ILE A 47 2.68 13.34 -24.94
CA ILE A 47 2.96 12.01 -25.51
C ILE A 47 2.77 10.96 -24.42
N ALA A 48 1.83 10.04 -24.63
CA ALA A 48 1.66 8.91 -23.74
C ALA A 48 2.85 7.94 -23.87
N PRO A 49 3.43 7.47 -22.76
CA PRO A 49 4.51 6.49 -22.78
C PRO A 49 4.01 5.16 -23.32
N ASP A 50 4.91 4.33 -23.86
CA ASP A 50 4.57 3.06 -24.53
C ASP A 50 3.77 2.08 -23.66
N PHE A 51 3.90 2.15 -22.33
CA PHE A 51 3.10 1.30 -21.45
C PHE A 51 1.62 1.73 -21.42
N TYR A 52 1.31 2.99 -21.69
CA TYR A 52 -0.01 3.57 -21.46
C TYR A 52 -1.03 3.01 -22.45
N SER A 53 -2.14 2.49 -21.92
CA SER A 53 -3.25 2.01 -22.72
C SER A 53 -4.41 3.02 -22.72
N PRO A 54 -5.11 3.21 -23.85
CA PRO A 54 -6.34 4.00 -23.89
C PRO A 54 -7.53 3.30 -23.19
N ASP A 55 -7.42 2.02 -22.85
CA ASP A 55 -8.53 1.28 -22.23
C ASP A 55 -8.90 1.86 -20.85
N SER A 56 -10.17 1.73 -20.47
CA SER A 56 -10.63 2.10 -19.14
C SER A 56 -10.09 1.15 -18.06
N LEU A 57 -10.09 1.61 -16.80
CA LEU A 57 -9.66 0.77 -15.67
C LEU A 57 -10.48 -0.53 -15.60
N ALA A 58 -11.80 -0.44 -15.78
CA ALA A 58 -12.70 -1.59 -15.76
C ALA A 58 -12.32 -2.66 -16.80
N VAL A 59 -12.01 -2.25 -18.04
CA VAL A 59 -11.57 -3.16 -19.11
C VAL A 59 -10.24 -3.84 -18.77
N ILE A 60 -9.29 -3.09 -18.21
CA ILE A 60 -8.00 -3.65 -17.80
C ILE A 60 -8.20 -4.67 -16.66
N VAL A 61 -9.02 -4.35 -15.66
CA VAL A 61 -9.34 -5.26 -14.55
C VAL A 61 -10.00 -6.54 -15.06
N GLU A 62 -10.96 -6.44 -15.97
CA GLU A 62 -11.63 -7.61 -16.53
C GLU A 62 -10.67 -8.53 -17.27
N ARG A 63 -9.79 -7.98 -18.11
CA ARG A 63 -8.73 -8.76 -18.77
C ARG A 63 -7.78 -9.43 -17.78
N LEU A 64 -7.38 -8.70 -16.74
CA LEU A 64 -6.54 -9.28 -15.70
C LEU A 64 -7.23 -10.41 -14.93
N CYS A 65 -8.57 -10.46 -14.90
CA CYS A 65 -9.30 -11.58 -14.31
C CYS A 65 -9.28 -12.85 -15.18
N ASP A 66 -8.97 -12.74 -16.47
CA ASP A 66 -8.90 -13.87 -17.40
C ASP A 66 -7.63 -14.71 -17.12
N PRO A 67 -7.76 -16.02 -16.77
CA PRO A 67 -6.61 -16.89 -16.55
C PRO A 67 -5.68 -17.02 -17.77
N GLU A 68 -6.21 -16.90 -18.99
CA GLU A 68 -5.45 -17.04 -20.23
C GLU A 68 -4.68 -15.77 -20.61
N GLU A 69 -5.10 -14.61 -20.07
CA GLU A 69 -4.39 -13.35 -20.27
C GLU A 69 -3.09 -13.34 -19.44
N PRO A 70 -1.91 -13.11 -20.07
CA PRO A 70 -0.66 -13.00 -19.34
C PRO A 70 -0.66 -11.83 -18.36
N LEU A 71 -0.11 -12.04 -17.16
CA LEU A 71 0.09 -10.96 -16.20
C LEU A 71 1.22 -10.03 -16.67
N SER A 72 0.87 -8.97 -17.38
CA SER A 72 1.82 -8.01 -17.96
C SER A 72 2.17 -6.86 -16.99
N ASP A 73 3.45 -6.49 -16.94
CA ASP A 73 3.92 -5.35 -16.14
C ASP A 73 3.24 -4.04 -16.60
N THR A 74 3.02 -3.87 -17.90
CA THR A 74 2.34 -2.69 -18.48
C THR A 74 0.86 -2.64 -18.07
N GLY A 75 0.16 -3.78 -18.05
CA GLY A 75 -1.21 -3.87 -17.56
C GLY A 75 -1.32 -3.45 -16.09
N LEU A 76 -0.41 -3.94 -15.24
CA LEU A 76 -0.37 -3.59 -13.82
C LEU A 76 -0.04 -2.12 -13.57
N LEU A 77 0.85 -1.52 -14.36
CA LEU A 77 1.09 -0.07 -14.31
C LEU A 77 -0.15 0.72 -14.69
N ASN A 78 -0.87 0.32 -15.74
CA ASN A 78 -2.11 0.98 -16.12
C ASN A 78 -3.17 0.88 -15.01
N VAL A 79 -3.29 -0.27 -14.33
CA VAL A 79 -4.15 -0.39 -13.15
C VAL A 79 -3.72 0.62 -12.09
N ALA A 80 -2.44 0.65 -11.70
CA ALA A 80 -1.97 1.53 -10.62
C ALA A 80 -2.28 3.01 -10.91
N VAL A 81 -1.96 3.48 -12.12
CA VAL A 81 -2.14 4.91 -12.48
C VAL A 81 -3.60 5.27 -12.72
N LYS A 82 -4.40 4.41 -13.38
CA LYS A 82 -5.83 4.69 -13.63
C LYS A 82 -6.67 4.49 -12.37
N TYR A 83 -6.26 3.60 -11.46
CA TYR A 83 -6.87 3.47 -10.14
C TYR A 83 -6.60 4.71 -9.29
N PHE A 84 -5.39 5.27 -9.31
CA PHE A 84 -5.10 6.57 -8.67
C PHE A 84 -6.04 7.67 -9.17
N PHE A 85 -6.19 7.79 -10.50
CA PHE A 85 -7.10 8.76 -11.10
C PHE A 85 -8.56 8.52 -10.71
N SER A 86 -9.01 7.27 -10.83
CA SER A 86 -10.37 6.87 -10.48
C SER A 86 -10.66 7.06 -9.00
N TYR A 87 -9.67 6.95 -8.12
CA TYR A 87 -9.84 7.24 -6.69
C TYR A 87 -10.19 8.70 -6.45
N VAL A 88 -9.65 9.63 -7.24
CA VAL A 88 -9.92 11.07 -7.07
C VAL A 88 -11.18 11.50 -7.84
N HIS A 89 -11.43 10.90 -9.00
CA HIS A 89 -12.55 11.18 -9.90
C HIS A 89 -13.58 10.05 -9.87
N GLU A 90 -14.69 10.30 -9.19
CA GLU A 90 -15.81 9.35 -9.12
C GLU A 90 -16.31 8.96 -10.52
N GLY A 91 -16.59 7.66 -10.72
CA GLY A 91 -17.08 7.13 -12.00
C GLY A 91 -16.02 6.94 -13.10
N ALA A 92 -14.86 7.59 -13.02
CA ALA A 92 -13.85 7.60 -14.09
C ALA A 92 -13.25 6.21 -14.42
N HIS A 93 -13.51 5.19 -13.62
CA HIS A 93 -13.03 3.83 -13.85
C HIS A 93 -13.64 3.18 -15.10
N ASN A 94 -14.80 3.66 -15.58
CA ASN A 94 -15.48 3.13 -16.76
C ASN A 94 -15.01 3.78 -18.06
N ASP A 95 -14.36 4.94 -17.98
CA ASP A 95 -14.02 5.75 -19.14
C ASP A 95 -12.53 5.63 -19.52
N PRO A 96 -12.21 5.72 -20.83
CA PRO A 96 -10.87 6.03 -21.28
C PRO A 96 -10.38 7.35 -20.68
N ILE A 97 -9.28 7.29 -19.93
CA ILE A 97 -8.64 8.49 -19.36
C ILE A 97 -7.58 8.96 -20.36
N PRO A 98 -7.52 10.25 -20.73
CA PRO A 98 -6.39 10.79 -21.47
C PRO A 98 -5.15 10.83 -20.58
N TYR A 99 -3.99 10.45 -21.14
CA TYR A 99 -2.74 10.44 -20.39
C TYR A 99 -2.38 11.82 -19.79
N ALA A 100 -2.68 12.90 -20.51
CA ALA A 100 -2.40 14.27 -20.05
C ALA A 100 -3.13 14.60 -18.74
N GLU A 101 -4.41 14.22 -18.60
CA GLU A 101 -5.19 14.44 -17.38
C GLU A 101 -4.63 13.64 -16.20
N LEU A 102 -4.18 12.43 -16.46
CA LEU A 102 -3.53 11.60 -15.46
C LEU A 102 -2.21 12.23 -14.98
N ALA A 103 -1.38 12.67 -15.91
CA ALA A 103 -0.10 13.31 -15.59
C ALA A 103 -0.32 14.61 -14.78
N GLU A 104 -1.32 15.41 -15.16
CA GLU A 104 -1.72 16.62 -14.42
C GLU A 104 -2.14 16.28 -12.98
N LEU A 105 -2.93 15.23 -12.77
CA LEU A 105 -3.35 14.83 -11.43
C LEU A 105 -2.16 14.39 -10.55
N TYR A 106 -1.20 13.65 -11.11
CA TYR A 106 0.04 13.29 -10.40
C TYR A 106 0.87 14.53 -10.05
N GLU A 107 0.94 15.50 -10.96
CA GLU A 107 1.61 16.78 -10.70
C GLU A 107 0.93 17.54 -9.56
N GLN A 108 -0.40 17.68 -9.60
CA GLN A 108 -1.20 18.29 -8.53
C GLN A 108 -0.98 17.56 -7.20
N PHE A 109 -0.96 16.22 -7.19
CA PHE A 109 -0.64 15.44 -5.99
C PHE A 109 0.81 15.65 -5.53
N SER A 110 1.74 15.93 -6.42
CA SER A 110 3.13 16.21 -6.02
C SER A 110 3.29 17.52 -5.23
N ARG A 111 2.31 18.43 -5.36
CA ARG A 111 2.28 19.78 -4.75
C ARG A 111 1.03 20.08 -3.91
N HIS A 112 0.14 19.11 -3.67
CA HIS A 112 -1.13 19.33 -2.96
C HIS A 112 -1.00 19.93 -1.55
N GLN A 113 0.17 19.79 -0.91
CA GLN A 113 0.45 20.38 0.40
C GLN A 113 0.92 21.85 0.34
N SER A 114 1.17 22.38 -0.86
CA SER A 114 1.52 23.77 -1.10
C SER A 114 0.26 24.61 -1.37
N MET A 115 0.44 25.94 -1.48
CA MET A 115 -0.65 26.82 -1.93
C MET A 115 -1.09 26.43 -3.34
N ASN A 116 -2.40 26.53 -3.59
CA ASN A 116 -2.95 26.31 -4.93
C ASN A 116 -2.33 27.30 -5.92
N GLU A 117 -2.05 26.83 -7.12
CA GLU A 117 -1.75 27.67 -8.27
C GLU A 117 -3.05 28.27 -8.85
N PRO A 118 -2.98 29.41 -9.57
CA PRO A 118 -4.19 30.07 -10.10
C PRO A 118 -5.05 29.21 -11.01
N THR A 119 -4.47 28.21 -11.66
CA THR A 119 -5.14 27.29 -12.58
C THR A 119 -5.67 26.02 -11.90
N ASP A 120 -5.39 25.82 -10.61
CA ASP A 120 -5.81 24.61 -9.91
C ASP A 120 -7.31 24.54 -9.72
N ASN A 121 -7.87 23.35 -9.94
CA ASN A 121 -9.19 23.04 -9.44
C ASN A 121 -9.15 22.85 -7.92
N ILE A 122 -9.73 23.80 -7.18
CA ILE A 122 -9.76 23.81 -5.72
C ILE A 122 -10.39 22.53 -5.15
N GLU A 123 -11.43 22.01 -5.80
CA GLU A 123 -12.11 20.80 -5.34
C GLU A 123 -11.21 19.57 -5.44
N ILE A 124 -10.51 19.41 -6.57
CA ILE A 124 -9.54 18.33 -6.76
C ILE A 124 -8.42 18.46 -5.71
N MET A 125 -7.85 19.66 -5.53
CA MET A 125 -6.80 19.89 -4.53
C MET A 125 -7.25 19.55 -3.11
N ASN A 126 -8.51 19.85 -2.76
CA ASN A 126 -9.08 19.48 -1.47
C ASN A 126 -9.24 17.96 -1.32
N ARG A 127 -9.70 17.26 -2.37
CA ARG A 127 -9.76 15.79 -2.40
C ARG A 127 -8.37 15.17 -2.22
N LEU A 128 -7.36 15.67 -2.94
CA LEU A 128 -5.98 15.20 -2.84
C LEU A 128 -5.41 15.40 -1.42
N ARG A 129 -5.73 16.51 -0.75
CA ARG A 129 -5.36 16.74 0.66
C ARG A 129 -6.07 15.79 1.60
N MET A 130 -7.38 15.64 1.43
CA MET A 130 -8.23 14.81 2.27
C MET A 130 -7.81 13.33 2.23
N TRP A 131 -7.52 12.80 1.03
CA TRP A 131 -7.11 11.41 0.85
C TRP A 131 -5.60 11.21 0.77
N SER A 132 -4.82 12.23 1.12
CA SER A 132 -3.36 12.21 1.05
C SER A 132 -2.72 11.05 1.80
N SER A 133 -3.30 10.59 2.92
CA SER A 133 -2.73 9.49 3.70
C SER A 133 -2.74 8.16 2.93
N VAL A 134 -3.83 7.85 2.25
CA VAL A 134 -4.02 6.58 1.52
C VAL A 134 -3.46 6.65 0.10
N LEU A 135 -3.63 7.78 -0.59
CA LEU A 135 -3.20 7.94 -2.00
C LEU A 135 -1.68 7.80 -2.22
N ARG A 136 -0.85 7.94 -1.17
CA ARG A 136 0.62 7.81 -1.30
C ARG A 136 1.06 6.45 -1.78
N VAL A 137 0.30 5.40 -1.45
CA VAL A 137 0.65 4.05 -1.91
C VAL A 137 0.53 3.95 -3.43
N LEU A 138 -0.52 4.57 -3.99
CA LEU A 138 -0.77 4.63 -5.43
C LEU A 138 0.06 5.70 -6.15
N ALA A 139 0.51 6.73 -5.43
CA ALA A 139 1.39 7.75 -5.99
C ALA A 139 2.78 7.20 -6.38
N ASP A 140 3.19 6.07 -5.80
CA ASP A 140 4.34 5.27 -6.25
C ASP A 140 3.84 4.12 -7.14
N ALA A 141 3.41 4.47 -8.36
CA ALA A 141 2.81 3.52 -9.30
C ALA A 141 3.69 2.29 -9.60
N PRO A 142 5.02 2.40 -9.79
CA PRO A 142 5.92 1.24 -9.92
C PRO A 142 5.82 0.27 -8.74
N ARG A 143 5.78 0.79 -7.50
CA ARG A 143 5.63 -0.05 -6.31
C ARG A 143 4.24 -0.67 -6.22
N ALA A 144 3.18 0.11 -6.44
CA ALA A 144 1.82 -0.41 -6.43
C ALA A 144 1.66 -1.55 -7.46
N ALA A 145 2.17 -1.37 -8.68
CA ALA A 145 2.18 -2.39 -9.72
C ALA A 145 2.95 -3.65 -9.31
N HIS A 146 4.11 -3.49 -8.66
CA HIS A 146 4.90 -4.61 -8.16
C HIS A 146 4.17 -5.39 -7.05
N VAL A 147 3.57 -4.68 -6.10
CA VAL A 147 2.77 -5.27 -5.02
C VAL A 147 1.60 -6.06 -5.59
N MET A 148 0.86 -5.48 -6.54
CA MET A 148 -0.21 -6.18 -7.25
C MET A 148 0.32 -7.42 -7.98
N ARG A 149 1.47 -7.34 -8.66
CA ARG A 149 2.09 -8.49 -9.34
C ARG A 149 2.36 -9.64 -8.37
N ALA A 150 2.92 -9.32 -7.21
CA ALA A 150 3.28 -10.33 -6.20
C ALA A 150 2.04 -11.05 -5.62
N VAL A 151 0.91 -10.36 -5.56
CA VAL A 151 -0.36 -10.93 -5.07
C VAL A 151 -1.08 -11.69 -6.18
N ILE A 152 -1.29 -11.06 -7.34
CA ILE A 152 -2.02 -11.64 -8.47
C ILE A 152 -1.27 -12.83 -9.08
N GLY A 153 0.07 -12.82 -9.03
CA GLY A 153 0.92 -13.86 -9.59
C GLY A 153 0.90 -15.21 -8.84
N ARG A 154 0.14 -15.33 -7.75
CA ARG A 154 0.03 -16.57 -6.95
C ARG A 154 -0.82 -17.64 -7.63
N ALA A 155 -0.25 -18.28 -8.65
CA ALA A 155 -0.86 -19.40 -9.39
C ALA A 155 -0.93 -20.72 -8.60
N ASP A 156 -0.29 -20.77 -7.42
CA ASP A 156 -0.32 -21.91 -6.51
C ASP A 156 -1.63 -22.00 -5.70
N MET A 157 -2.45 -20.96 -5.74
CA MET A 157 -3.72 -20.90 -5.02
C MET A 157 -4.79 -21.73 -5.71
N ARG A 158 -4.92 -22.99 -5.29
CA ARG A 158 -5.95 -23.90 -5.83
C ARG A 158 -7.26 -23.77 -5.06
N GLN A 159 -8.37 -23.99 -5.76
CA GLN A 159 -9.68 -24.19 -5.14
C GLN A 159 -9.65 -25.45 -4.26
N GLY A 160 -9.36 -25.26 -2.97
CA GLY A 160 -9.40 -26.32 -1.97
C GLY A 160 -10.80 -26.49 -1.41
N GLY A 161 -11.36 -27.70 -1.47
CA GLY A 161 -12.39 -28.15 -0.53
C GLY A 161 -13.84 -27.69 -0.73
N GLY A 162 -14.18 -26.96 -1.79
CA GLY A 162 -15.56 -26.52 -2.06
C GLY A 162 -16.05 -25.47 -1.06
N GLY A 163 -15.85 -24.20 -1.39
CA GLY A 163 -16.28 -23.06 -0.58
C GLY A 163 -15.90 -21.73 -1.26
N PRO A 164 -16.38 -20.58 -0.74
CA PRO A 164 -16.01 -19.28 -1.26
C PRO A 164 -14.51 -19.04 -1.10
N PHE A 165 -13.91 -18.32 -2.03
CA PHE A 165 -12.66 -17.62 -1.77
C PHE A 165 -12.90 -16.55 -0.69
N VAL A 166 -12.10 -16.56 0.36
CA VAL A 166 -12.13 -15.54 1.42
C VAL A 166 -10.79 -14.81 1.46
N GLY A 167 -10.79 -13.59 0.93
CA GLY A 167 -9.67 -12.66 0.97
C GLY A 167 -9.88 -11.59 2.05
N VAL A 168 -8.85 -11.29 2.83
CA VAL A 168 -8.90 -10.29 3.90
C VAL A 168 -7.81 -9.25 3.68
N ASP A 169 -8.14 -7.97 3.79
CA ASP A 169 -7.17 -6.86 3.78
C ASP A 169 -7.20 -6.09 5.11
N ILE A 170 -6.11 -6.19 5.86
CA ILE A 170 -5.99 -5.62 7.21
C ILE A 170 -5.47 -4.18 7.10
N GLY A 171 -6.41 -3.23 7.05
CA GLY A 171 -6.10 -1.82 6.80
C GLY A 171 -6.23 -1.49 5.31
N ALA A 172 -7.47 -1.45 4.83
CA ALA A 172 -7.81 -1.44 3.40
C ALA A 172 -7.19 -0.30 2.60
N GLY A 173 -6.88 0.84 3.23
CA GLY A 173 -6.22 1.98 2.60
C GLY A 173 -6.99 2.43 1.36
N THR A 174 -6.35 2.27 0.19
CA THR A 174 -6.96 2.62 -1.11
C THR A 174 -7.83 1.51 -1.71
N GLY A 175 -7.84 0.32 -1.12
CA GLY A 175 -8.56 -0.86 -1.61
C GLY A 175 -7.87 -1.57 -2.77
N ILE A 176 -6.68 -1.14 -3.17
CA ILE A 176 -5.92 -1.76 -4.27
C ILE A 176 -5.60 -3.23 -3.99
N MET A 177 -5.39 -3.58 -2.71
CA MET A 177 -5.19 -4.94 -2.27
C MET A 177 -6.45 -5.78 -2.42
N LEU A 178 -7.64 -5.24 -2.14
CA LEU A 178 -8.91 -5.93 -2.40
C LEU A 178 -9.10 -6.21 -3.90
N LEU A 179 -8.77 -5.24 -4.75
CA LEU A 179 -8.77 -5.44 -6.20
C LEU A 179 -7.81 -6.55 -6.62
N ALA A 180 -6.58 -6.56 -6.09
CA ALA A 180 -5.61 -7.61 -6.37
C ALA A 180 -6.10 -9.00 -5.92
N LEU A 181 -6.75 -9.09 -4.75
CA LEU A 181 -7.33 -10.34 -4.25
C LEU A 181 -8.51 -10.83 -5.11
N GLN A 182 -9.37 -9.91 -5.59
CA GLN A 182 -10.46 -10.24 -6.50
C GLN A 182 -9.93 -10.81 -7.82
N ILE A 183 -8.93 -10.13 -8.41
CA ILE A 183 -8.28 -10.56 -9.64
C ILE A 183 -7.63 -11.94 -9.43
N LEU A 184 -6.85 -12.09 -8.36
CA LEU A 184 -6.21 -13.36 -7.99
C LEU A 184 -7.24 -14.50 -7.91
N ALA A 185 -8.36 -14.29 -7.22
CA ALA A 185 -9.39 -15.30 -7.05
C ALA A 185 -10.06 -15.68 -8.37
N ARG A 186 -10.45 -14.70 -9.20
CA ARG A 186 -11.05 -14.96 -10.52
C ARG A 186 -10.09 -15.70 -11.45
N ARG A 187 -8.83 -15.29 -11.50
CA ARG A 187 -7.78 -15.96 -12.29
C ARG A 187 -7.57 -17.41 -11.86
N ASN A 188 -7.78 -17.74 -10.59
CA ASN A 188 -7.65 -19.11 -10.09
C ASN A 188 -8.98 -19.91 -10.14
N GLY A 189 -9.98 -19.41 -10.87
CA GLY A 189 -11.22 -20.14 -11.15
C GLY A 189 -12.26 -20.11 -10.02
N PHE A 190 -12.08 -19.26 -9.00
CA PHE A 190 -13.10 -19.08 -7.99
C PHE A 190 -14.29 -18.30 -8.56
N THR A 191 -15.51 -18.76 -8.25
CA THR A 191 -16.76 -18.15 -8.71
C THR A 191 -17.56 -17.52 -7.57
N ASP A 192 -17.44 -18.07 -6.36
CA ASP A 192 -17.91 -17.45 -5.11
C ASP A 192 -16.71 -16.80 -4.43
N ILE A 193 -16.66 -15.47 -4.43
CA ILE A 193 -15.51 -14.68 -3.98
C ILE A 193 -15.99 -13.65 -2.97
N GLN A 194 -15.31 -13.61 -1.82
CA GLN A 194 -15.58 -12.66 -0.75
C GLN A 194 -14.28 -12.02 -0.29
N THR A 195 -14.05 -10.79 -0.73
CA THR A 195 -12.92 -9.95 -0.33
C THR A 195 -13.39 -8.87 0.62
N LEU A 196 -12.77 -8.83 1.81
CA LEU A 196 -13.18 -7.98 2.93
C LEU A 196 -11.99 -7.14 3.41
N GLY A 197 -12.09 -5.83 3.25
CA GLY A 197 -11.11 -4.89 3.78
C GLY A 197 -11.60 -4.25 5.07
N TYR A 198 -10.69 -3.97 5.99
CA TYR A 198 -11.03 -3.36 7.28
C TYR A 198 -10.34 -2.00 7.44
N GLN A 199 -11.10 -0.96 7.79
CA GLN A 199 -10.57 0.39 7.94
C GLN A 199 -11.32 1.20 9.01
N THR A 200 -10.58 2.03 9.75
CA THR A 200 -11.14 2.90 10.80
C THR A 200 -11.57 4.27 10.28
N ASP A 201 -10.86 4.83 9.30
CA ASP A 201 -11.15 6.18 8.79
C ASP A 201 -12.40 6.18 7.89
N PRO A 202 -13.51 6.82 8.29
CA PRO A 202 -14.74 6.83 7.49
C PRO A 202 -14.56 7.60 6.18
N VAL A 203 -13.76 8.66 6.15
CA VAL A 203 -13.64 9.53 4.96
C VAL A 203 -12.97 8.82 3.80
N SER A 204 -11.80 8.21 4.04
CA SER A 204 -11.19 7.36 3.02
C SER A 204 -11.90 6.01 2.90
N GLY A 205 -12.55 5.53 3.96
CA GLY A 205 -13.21 4.22 3.96
C GLY A 205 -14.44 4.16 3.06
N GLU A 206 -15.32 5.17 3.11
CA GLU A 206 -16.45 5.31 2.19
C GLU A 206 -15.97 5.43 0.76
N ARG A 207 -14.99 6.32 0.50
CA ARG A 207 -14.45 6.50 -0.85
C ARG A 207 -13.83 5.21 -1.40
N THR A 208 -13.05 4.52 -0.59
CA THR A 208 -12.44 3.23 -0.95
C THR A 208 -13.53 2.19 -1.22
N HIS A 209 -14.56 2.11 -0.36
CA HIS A 209 -15.68 1.21 -0.56
C HIS A 209 -16.36 1.42 -1.92
N ASP A 210 -16.70 2.66 -2.26
CA ASP A 210 -17.40 2.97 -3.51
C ASP A 210 -16.59 2.56 -4.74
N LEU A 211 -15.28 2.82 -4.75
CA LEU A 211 -14.43 2.44 -5.87
C LEU A 211 -14.30 0.91 -5.97
N VAL A 212 -13.96 0.21 -4.88
CA VAL A 212 -13.79 -1.25 -4.97
C VAL A 212 -15.11 -1.94 -5.28
N HIS A 213 -16.24 -1.44 -4.74
CA HIS A 213 -17.55 -2.00 -5.00
C HIS A 213 -17.97 -1.81 -6.46
N SER A 214 -17.76 -0.61 -7.03
CA SER A 214 -18.04 -0.35 -8.45
C SER A 214 -17.21 -1.20 -9.41
N LEU A 215 -16.00 -1.61 -9.00
CA LEU A 215 -15.14 -2.54 -9.73
C LEU A 215 -15.47 -4.02 -9.46
N GLY A 216 -16.46 -4.34 -8.62
CA GLY A 216 -16.77 -5.70 -8.22
C GLY A 216 -15.68 -6.39 -7.40
N ALA A 217 -14.85 -5.62 -6.69
CA ALA A 217 -13.65 -6.07 -5.99
C ALA A 217 -13.83 -6.34 -4.49
N GLY A 218 -15.07 -6.31 -3.99
CA GLY A 218 -15.41 -6.65 -2.61
C GLY A 218 -16.01 -5.50 -1.81
N SER A 219 -15.83 -5.57 -0.49
CA SER A 219 -16.41 -4.63 0.46
C SER A 219 -15.36 -4.12 1.47
N VAL A 220 -15.54 -2.87 1.90
CA VAL A 220 -14.77 -2.27 2.99
C VAL A 220 -15.67 -2.16 4.20
N MET A 221 -15.20 -2.69 5.32
CA MET A 221 -15.84 -2.62 6.61
C MET A 221 -15.27 -1.44 7.38
N LEU A 222 -16.12 -0.45 7.68
CA LEU A 222 -15.80 0.64 8.60
C LEU A 222 -15.77 0.10 10.03
N ALA A 223 -14.66 -0.54 10.39
CA ALA A 223 -14.44 -1.17 11.67
C ALA A 223 -12.95 -1.06 12.05
N ASP A 224 -12.68 -0.83 13.33
CA ASP A 224 -11.31 -0.71 13.85
C ASP A 224 -10.59 -2.06 13.78
N PRO A 225 -9.60 -2.25 12.88
CA PRO A 225 -8.92 -3.53 12.71
C PRO A 225 -8.06 -3.91 13.92
N THR A 226 -7.89 -3.03 14.92
CA THR A 226 -7.24 -3.34 16.20
C THR A 226 -8.17 -4.03 17.21
N LYS A 227 -9.44 -4.26 16.85
CA LYS A 227 -10.44 -4.91 17.70
C LYS A 227 -10.89 -6.24 17.12
N GLU A 228 -10.95 -7.27 17.93
CA GLU A 228 -11.33 -8.62 17.50
C GLU A 228 -12.74 -8.68 16.88
N ASN A 229 -13.68 -7.89 17.41
CA ASN A 229 -15.05 -7.84 16.93
C ASN A 229 -15.19 -7.22 15.53
N ALA A 230 -14.19 -6.49 15.03
CA ALA A 230 -14.19 -6.02 13.65
C ALA A 230 -14.26 -7.20 12.67
N TYR A 231 -13.63 -8.32 13.00
CA TYR A 231 -13.52 -9.50 12.14
C TYR A 231 -14.70 -10.48 12.26
N GLY A 232 -15.87 -10.03 12.74
CA GLY A 232 -17.05 -10.88 12.92
C GLY A 232 -17.48 -11.61 11.65
N MET A 233 -17.30 -11.00 10.48
CA MET A 233 -17.66 -11.58 9.16
C MET A 233 -16.74 -12.69 8.67
N VAL A 234 -15.52 -12.81 9.25
CA VAL A 234 -14.53 -13.84 8.91
C VAL A 234 -14.35 -14.88 10.02
N ARG A 235 -14.91 -14.63 11.21
CA ARG A 235 -14.85 -15.57 12.33
C ARG A 235 -15.43 -16.92 11.95
N GLY A 236 -14.66 -17.99 12.17
CA GLY A 236 -15.05 -19.37 11.86
C GLY A 236 -15.01 -19.73 10.38
N ARG A 237 -14.50 -18.84 9.51
CA ARG A 237 -14.36 -19.08 8.07
C ARG A 237 -12.90 -19.26 7.72
N THR A 238 -12.60 -20.21 6.85
CA THR A 238 -11.23 -20.40 6.37
C THR A 238 -10.84 -19.26 5.45
N ALA A 239 -9.85 -18.45 5.86
CA ALA A 239 -9.30 -17.43 4.97
C ALA A 239 -8.35 -18.09 3.97
N ASN A 240 -8.46 -17.73 2.69
CA ASN A 240 -7.54 -18.18 1.65
C ASN A 240 -6.33 -17.27 1.58
N TYR A 241 -6.55 -15.96 1.77
CA TYR A 241 -5.51 -14.96 1.60
C TYR A 241 -5.70 -13.79 2.56
N VAL A 242 -4.61 -13.36 3.20
CA VAL A 242 -4.58 -12.21 4.10
C VAL A 242 -3.51 -11.22 3.62
N ALA A 243 -3.94 -10.01 3.29
CA ALA A 243 -3.07 -8.92 2.86
C ALA A 243 -3.02 -7.81 3.92
N ASN A 244 -1.94 -7.04 3.88
CA ASN A 244 -1.82 -5.79 4.62
C ASN A 244 -0.96 -4.81 3.83
N GLU A 245 -1.61 -3.82 3.21
CA GLU A 245 -0.95 -2.78 2.40
C GLU A 245 0.11 -2.00 3.20
N VAL A 246 -0.11 -1.79 4.51
CA VAL A 246 0.79 -1.01 5.39
C VAL A 246 2.18 -1.64 5.46
N MET A 247 2.27 -2.97 5.39
CA MET A 247 3.55 -3.69 5.45
C MET A 247 4.42 -3.49 4.20
N ALA A 248 3.80 -3.20 3.05
CA ALA A 248 4.49 -2.93 1.79
C ALA A 248 4.79 -1.43 1.57
N GLY A 249 4.32 -0.56 2.46
CA GLY A 249 4.54 0.88 2.38
C GLY A 249 5.97 1.29 2.77
N ILE A 250 6.69 1.99 1.88
CA ILE A 250 7.91 2.71 2.28
C ILE A 250 7.48 3.90 3.14
N GLN A 251 8.14 4.10 4.28
CA GLN A 251 7.97 5.22 5.24
C GLN A 251 6.86 5.11 6.30
N GLN A 252 6.12 4.01 6.39
CA GLN A 252 5.34 3.77 7.60
C GLN A 252 6.20 2.96 8.58
N SER A 253 6.49 3.54 9.74
CA SER A 253 7.06 2.76 10.84
C SER A 253 6.03 1.71 11.26
N LEU A 254 6.45 0.48 11.51
CA LEU A 254 5.59 -0.54 12.11
C LEU A 254 5.64 -0.38 13.62
N CYS A 255 4.49 -0.21 14.24
CA CYS A 255 4.33 -0.13 15.70
C CYS A 255 3.05 -0.84 16.16
N ALA A 256 2.82 -0.80 17.46
CA ALA A 256 1.63 -1.40 18.07
C ALA A 256 0.34 -0.88 17.42
N GLU A 257 0.18 0.43 17.28
CA GLU A 257 -1.09 1.02 16.85
C GLU A 257 -1.40 0.80 15.36
N ASN A 258 -0.39 0.88 14.48
CA ASN A 258 -0.64 0.86 13.04
C ASN A 258 -0.45 -0.52 12.40
N CYS A 259 0.14 -1.47 13.11
CA CYS A 259 0.46 -2.80 12.59
C CYS A 259 0.17 -3.93 13.59
N PHE A 260 0.90 -4.01 14.70
CA PHE A 260 0.93 -5.23 15.52
C PHE A 260 -0.42 -5.53 16.19
N ASN A 261 -1.11 -4.52 16.69
CA ASN A 261 -2.44 -4.71 17.30
C ASN A 261 -3.47 -5.19 16.28
N LYS A 262 -3.31 -4.85 14.99
CA LYS A 262 -4.23 -5.30 13.94
C LYS A 262 -4.11 -6.79 13.70
N TYR A 263 -2.88 -7.29 13.54
CA TYR A 263 -2.65 -8.74 13.41
C TYR A 263 -3.03 -9.49 14.67
N ARG A 264 -2.73 -8.96 15.86
CA ARG A 264 -3.16 -9.58 17.12
C ARG A 264 -4.67 -9.77 17.20
N ALA A 265 -5.43 -8.70 16.89
CA ALA A 265 -6.88 -8.75 16.86
C ALA A 265 -7.41 -9.70 15.78
N PHE A 266 -6.78 -9.72 14.60
CA PHE A 266 -7.11 -10.63 13.51
C PHE A 266 -6.95 -12.10 13.95
N PHE A 267 -5.75 -12.49 14.39
CA PHE A 267 -5.47 -13.86 14.83
C PHE A 267 -6.34 -14.29 16.02
N ALA A 268 -6.59 -13.39 16.97
CA ALA A 268 -7.49 -13.68 18.09
C ALA A 268 -8.95 -13.90 17.64
N ALA A 269 -9.40 -13.23 16.58
CA ALA A 269 -10.75 -13.39 16.07
C ALA A 269 -10.95 -14.63 15.18
N VAL A 270 -9.94 -15.00 14.39
CA VAL A 270 -10.02 -16.07 13.38
C VAL A 270 -9.45 -17.41 13.86
N GLY A 271 -8.51 -17.41 14.81
CA GLY A 271 -7.88 -18.62 15.35
C GLY A 271 -7.27 -19.50 14.25
N ASP A 272 -7.48 -20.82 14.33
CA ASP A 272 -6.88 -21.80 13.42
C ASP A 272 -7.41 -21.74 11.97
N SER A 273 -8.44 -20.93 11.71
CA SER A 273 -9.04 -20.79 10.38
C SER A 273 -8.15 -20.10 9.35
N VAL A 274 -6.98 -19.58 9.76
CA VAL A 274 -5.96 -18.99 8.89
C VAL A 274 -4.69 -19.84 8.78
N SER A 275 -4.68 -21.05 9.33
CA SER A 275 -3.52 -21.95 9.33
C SER A 275 -2.98 -22.30 7.93
N ASN A 276 -3.87 -22.32 6.93
CA ASN A 276 -3.53 -22.56 5.53
C ASN A 276 -3.67 -21.31 4.65
N ALA A 277 -3.87 -20.13 5.25
CA ALA A 277 -3.99 -18.89 4.50
C ALA A 277 -2.63 -18.46 3.96
N MET A 278 -2.61 -17.92 2.74
CA MET A 278 -1.45 -17.20 2.23
C MET A 278 -1.43 -15.78 2.83
N PHE A 279 -0.24 -15.24 3.05
CA PHE A 279 -0.06 -13.89 3.57
C PHE A 279 0.70 -13.02 2.58
N PHE A 280 0.26 -11.78 2.41
CA PHE A 280 1.04 -10.74 1.75
C PHE A 280 1.32 -9.56 2.68
N PRO A 281 2.61 -9.20 2.87
CA PRO A 281 3.79 -10.00 2.50
C PRO A 281 3.83 -11.31 3.30
N GLU A 282 4.61 -12.30 2.84
CA GLU A 282 4.82 -13.55 3.61
C GLU A 282 5.55 -13.24 4.93
N GLY A 283 6.44 -12.25 4.89
CA GLY A 283 7.05 -11.67 6.07
C GLY A 283 7.76 -10.35 5.77
N VAL A 284 8.21 -9.68 6.83
CA VAL A 284 8.92 -8.40 6.76
C VAL A 284 10.15 -8.45 7.66
N ILE A 285 11.28 -8.02 7.12
CA ILE A 285 12.48 -7.70 7.91
C ILE A 285 12.40 -6.24 8.28
N ALA A 286 12.39 -5.92 9.57
CA ALA A 286 12.24 -4.56 10.06
C ALA A 286 13.29 -4.22 11.13
N HIS A 287 13.74 -2.96 11.16
CA HIS A 287 14.82 -2.51 12.04
C HIS A 287 14.34 -1.40 12.98
N SER A 288 14.65 -1.52 14.27
CA SER A 288 14.47 -0.48 15.27
C SER A 288 15.78 0.28 15.46
N ALA A 289 15.79 1.56 15.12
CA ALA A 289 16.96 2.42 15.34
C ALA A 289 17.21 2.70 16.83
N ALA A 290 16.18 2.61 17.67
CA ALA A 290 16.27 2.91 19.10
C ALA A 290 17.01 1.82 19.88
N THR A 291 16.75 0.56 19.53
CA THR A 291 17.33 -0.62 20.20
C THR A 291 18.41 -1.31 19.37
N HIS A 292 18.66 -0.82 18.15
CA HIS A 292 19.54 -1.43 17.16
C HIS A 292 19.20 -2.90 16.85
N ALA A 293 17.94 -3.29 17.06
CA ALA A 293 17.45 -4.63 16.81
C ALA A 293 16.82 -4.76 15.42
N SER A 294 17.01 -5.90 14.79
CA SER A 294 16.28 -6.30 13.58
C SER A 294 15.41 -7.49 13.89
N VAL A 295 14.16 -7.45 13.45
CA VAL A 295 13.15 -8.50 13.66
C VAL A 295 12.64 -9.01 12.32
N ILE A 296 12.19 -10.26 12.32
CA ILE A 296 11.42 -10.84 11.23
C ILE A 296 9.97 -10.95 11.72
N LEU A 297 9.04 -10.35 11.00
CA LEU A 297 7.61 -10.37 11.28
C LEU A 297 6.94 -11.24 10.22
N ALA A 298 6.30 -12.34 10.61
CA ALA A 298 5.71 -13.30 9.69
C ALA A 298 4.52 -14.02 10.36
N SER A 299 3.79 -14.86 9.62
CA SER A 299 2.64 -15.59 10.18
C SER A 299 3.01 -16.47 11.39
N GLU A 300 4.22 -17.03 11.41
CA GLU A 300 4.69 -17.95 12.46
C GLU A 300 4.80 -17.28 13.83
N ASN A 301 5.02 -15.96 13.87
CA ASN A 301 5.03 -15.17 15.10
C ASN A 301 3.84 -14.21 15.21
N GLY A 302 2.79 -14.42 14.39
CA GLY A 302 1.61 -13.57 14.36
C GLY A 302 1.93 -12.12 13.98
N PHE A 303 2.98 -11.91 13.20
CA PHE A 303 3.56 -10.60 12.88
C PHE A 303 3.83 -9.73 14.12
N GLN A 304 4.24 -10.35 15.23
CA GLN A 304 4.63 -9.64 16.46
C GLN A 304 6.15 -9.62 16.62
N PRO A 305 6.74 -8.49 17.08
CA PRO A 305 8.11 -8.52 17.58
C PRO A 305 8.17 -9.24 18.94
N PRO A 306 9.37 -9.64 19.39
CA PRO A 306 9.59 -10.13 20.76
C PRO A 306 9.05 -9.17 21.82
N ILE A 307 8.67 -9.69 22.99
CA ILE A 307 7.95 -8.95 24.03
C ILE A 307 8.71 -7.71 24.50
N GLU A 308 10.04 -7.80 24.56
CA GLU A 308 10.96 -6.74 24.94
C GLU A 308 11.00 -5.57 23.93
N PHE A 309 10.54 -5.78 22.69
CA PHE A 309 10.49 -4.76 21.63
C PHE A 309 9.06 -4.37 21.21
N LEU A 310 8.02 -4.78 21.96
CA LEU A 310 6.63 -4.44 21.59
C LEU A 310 6.34 -2.94 21.54
N GLY A 311 7.09 -2.13 22.30
CA GLY A 311 6.98 -0.68 22.32
C GLY A 311 7.79 0.04 21.23
N ASP A 312 8.59 -0.70 20.46
CA ASP A 312 9.48 -0.12 19.47
C ASP A 312 8.75 0.30 18.19
N LYS A 313 9.38 1.24 17.47
CA LYS A 313 9.02 1.59 16.10
C LYS A 313 10.04 0.97 15.15
N PHE A 314 9.55 0.14 14.25
CA PHE A 314 10.39 -0.54 13.29
C PHE A 314 10.25 0.08 11.90
N ILE A 315 11.35 0.14 11.15
CA ILE A 315 11.36 0.60 9.76
C ILE A 315 11.53 -0.65 8.88
N PRO A 316 10.58 -0.94 7.98
CA PRO A 316 10.73 -2.04 7.01
C PRO A 316 12.01 -1.89 6.18
N GLN A 317 12.82 -2.95 6.13
CA GLN A 317 14.07 -3.03 5.37
C GLN A 317 13.96 -3.97 4.17
N GLY A 318 13.13 -5.00 4.27
CA GLY A 318 12.85 -5.92 3.17
C GLY A 318 11.56 -6.71 3.37
N LEU A 319 10.97 -7.15 2.26
CA LEU A 319 9.84 -8.07 2.24
C LEU A 319 10.34 -9.49 1.94
N ILE A 320 9.69 -10.48 2.55
CA ILE A 320 9.82 -11.87 2.18
C ILE A 320 8.67 -12.18 1.21
N LEU A 321 9.02 -12.56 -0.02
CA LEU A 321 8.11 -12.91 -1.10
C LEU A 321 8.62 -14.19 -1.75
N GLU A 322 7.78 -15.23 -1.82
CA GLU A 322 8.14 -16.55 -2.37
C GLU A 322 9.43 -17.11 -1.73
N GLY A 323 9.58 -16.93 -0.42
CA GLY A 323 10.78 -17.35 0.33
C GLY A 323 12.06 -16.55 0.02
N LYS A 324 11.99 -15.46 -0.76
CA LYS A 324 13.12 -14.59 -1.09
C LYS A 324 13.00 -13.22 -0.43
N VAL A 325 14.12 -12.68 0.01
CA VAL A 325 14.19 -11.32 0.56
C VAL A 325 14.32 -10.30 -0.57
N LEU A 326 13.34 -9.42 -0.69
CA LEU A 326 13.37 -8.24 -1.55
C LEU A 326 13.61 -6.98 -0.70
N PRO A 327 14.77 -6.31 -0.82
CA PRO A 327 15.01 -5.06 -0.11
C PRO A 327 13.98 -3.98 -0.47
N MET A 328 13.48 -3.23 0.52
CA MET A 328 12.42 -2.23 0.32
C MET A 328 12.78 -1.19 -0.74
N HIS A 329 14.03 -0.73 -0.78
CA HIS A 329 14.52 0.23 -1.79
C HIS A 329 14.56 -0.32 -3.23
N LYS A 330 14.41 -1.63 -3.42
CA LYS A 330 14.31 -2.27 -4.74
C LYS A 330 12.87 -2.59 -5.16
N LEU A 331 11.90 -2.42 -4.26
CA LEU A 331 10.50 -2.71 -4.52
C LEU A 331 9.96 -1.78 -5.62
N GLY A 332 9.50 -2.35 -6.73
CA GLY A 332 9.04 -1.62 -7.92
C GLY A 332 10.15 -1.15 -8.87
N ARG A 333 11.43 -1.40 -8.57
CA ARG A 333 12.56 -0.89 -9.37
C ARG A 333 12.49 -1.32 -10.84
N ASP A 334 12.02 -2.53 -11.09
CA ASP A 334 11.88 -3.14 -12.41
C ASP A 334 10.79 -2.50 -13.27
N PHE A 335 9.85 -1.78 -12.65
CA PHE A 335 8.79 -1.05 -13.36
C PHE A 335 9.22 0.35 -13.83
N TYR A 336 10.28 0.94 -13.27
CA TYR A 336 10.73 2.27 -13.69
C TYR A 336 11.21 2.31 -15.15
N ARG A 337 11.62 1.17 -15.73
CA ARG A 337 12.00 1.06 -17.15
C ARG A 337 10.87 1.43 -18.12
N TYR A 338 9.62 1.41 -17.66
CA TYR A 338 8.45 1.77 -18.46
C TYR A 338 8.14 3.26 -18.38
N LEU A 339 8.75 4.00 -17.45
CA LEU A 339 8.50 5.42 -17.24
C LEU A 339 9.47 6.33 -18.00
N THR A 340 10.47 5.75 -18.67
CA THR A 340 11.56 6.41 -19.39
C THR A 340 11.46 6.15 -20.88
#